data_AF-A0A938CUV6-F1
#
_entry.id   AF-A0A938CUV6-F1
#
_cell.length_a   1.000
_cell.length_b   1.000
_cell.length_c   1.000
_cell.angle_alpha   90.00
_cell.angle_beta   90.00
_cell.angle_gamma   90.00
#
_symmetry.space_group_name_H-M   'P 1'
#
loop_
_entity.id
_entity.type
_entity.pdbx_description
1 polymer ?
#
loop_
_entity_poly.entity_id
_entity_poly.type
_entity_poly.pdbx_seq_one_letter_code
_entity_poly.pdbx_strand_id
1 'polypeptide(L)'
;MGDAGIDLHVDTDVEPGNDLDGHAAQIAALVAVVTIENATAHFAGALGRPGLVLLPFGASAYWGSGRTDSPWYPSLRLLRQASAGDWLPVAAAAADAIGRL
;
A
#
# COMPACT_ATOMS: atom_id res chain seq x y z
N MET A 1 23.00 -8.48 1.63
CA MET A 1 22.28 -8.46 2.92
C MET A 1 22.26 -7.02 3.39
N GLY A 2 21.11 -6.35 3.32
CA GLY A 2 21.00 -4.92 3.67
C GLY A 2 21.07 -4.72 5.18
N ASP A 3 21.69 -3.62 5.62
CA ASP A 3 22.11 -3.29 6.99
C ASP A 3 21.01 -3.19 8.08
N ALA A 4 19.78 -3.65 7.81
CA ALA A 4 18.64 -3.57 8.75
C ALA A 4 18.21 -4.91 9.37
N GLY A 5 18.85 -6.03 8.99
CA GLY A 5 18.40 -7.38 9.41
C GLY A 5 17.07 -7.81 8.79
N ILE A 6 16.63 -7.12 7.74
CA ILE A 6 15.42 -7.41 6.98
C ILE A 6 15.82 -8.20 5.72
N ASP A 7 15.15 -9.32 5.47
CA ASP A 7 15.27 -10.02 4.20
C ASP A 7 14.45 -9.28 3.14
N LEU A 8 15.13 -8.73 2.14
CA LEU A 8 14.51 -8.03 1.04
C LEU A 8 14.31 -9.01 -0.11
N HIS A 9 13.07 -9.47 -0.28
CA HIS A 9 12.69 -10.28 -1.42
C HIS A 9 12.29 -9.40 -2.60
N VAL A 10 13.04 -9.52 -3.71
CA VAL A 10 12.71 -8.91 -5.00
C VAL A 10 12.31 -10.04 -5.94
N ASP A 11 11.00 -10.16 -6.17
CA ASP A 11 10.46 -11.12 -7.12
C ASP A 11 10.54 -10.53 -8.53
N THR A 12 11.24 -11.23 -9.44
CA THR A 12 11.40 -10.85 -10.85
C THR A 12 10.59 -11.72 -11.80
N ASP A 13 9.89 -12.73 -11.29
CA ASP A 13 9.18 -13.72 -12.10
C ASP A 13 7.77 -13.24 -12.47
N VAL A 14 7.19 -12.32 -11.69
CA VAL A 14 5.89 -11.71 -11.96
C VAL A 14 6.07 -10.25 -12.38
N GLU A 15 5.55 -9.90 -13.55
CA GLU A 15 5.47 -8.53 -14.03
C GLU A 15 4.03 -7.99 -13.88
N PRO A 16 3.74 -7.07 -12.95
CA PRO A 16 2.36 -6.62 -12.68
C PRO A 16 1.63 -6.00 -13.86
N GLY A 17 2.34 -5.51 -14.88
CA GLY A 17 1.74 -4.94 -16.09
C GLY A 17 1.26 -5.98 -17.11
N ASN A 18 1.84 -7.19 -17.08
CA ASN A 18 1.64 -8.23 -18.09
C ASN A 18 1.12 -9.56 -17.50
N ASP A 19 1.26 -9.76 -16.19
CA ASP A 19 0.77 -10.92 -15.46
C ASP A 19 -0.06 -10.46 -14.24
N LEU A 20 -1.34 -10.23 -14.47
CA LEU A 20 -2.28 -9.78 -13.44
C LEU A 20 -2.60 -10.88 -12.43
N ASP A 21 -2.64 -12.14 -12.88
CA ASP A 21 -2.98 -13.28 -12.03
C ASP A 21 -1.82 -13.59 -11.08
N GLY A 22 -0.58 -13.56 -11.58
CA GLY A 22 0.63 -13.66 -10.76
C GLY A 22 0.68 -12.54 -9.72
N HIS A 23 0.40 -11.30 -10.10
CA HIS A 23 0.40 -10.15 -9.18
C HIS A 23 -0.67 -10.30 -8.08
N ALA A 24 -1.86 -10.74 -8.46
CA ALA A 24 -2.93 -11.04 -7.51
C ALA A 24 -2.54 -12.18 -6.55
N ALA A 25 -1.89 -13.24 -7.04
CA ALA A 25 -1.43 -14.36 -6.23
C ALA A 25 -0.35 -13.93 -5.22
N GLN A 26 0.61 -13.09 -5.64
CA GLN A 26 1.60 -12.50 -4.73
C GLN A 26 0.92 -11.72 -3.60
N ILE A 27 0.00 -10.82 -3.96
CA ILE A 27 -0.72 -9.99 -2.96
C ILE A 27 -1.53 -10.85 -1.99
N ALA A 28 -2.19 -11.90 -2.50
CA ALA A 28 -2.98 -12.82 -1.69
C ALA A 28 -2.12 -13.57 -0.65
N ALA A 29 -0.84 -13.83 -0.96
CA ALA A 29 0.09 -14.53 -0.08
C ALA A 29 0.67 -13.65 1.05
N LEU A 30 0.57 -12.32 0.94
CA LEU A 30 1.17 -11.39 1.91
C LEU A 30 0.42 -11.36 3.24
N VAL A 31 1.06 -10.83 4.28
CA VAL A 31 0.56 -10.28 5.56
C VAL A 31 -0.47 -9.16 5.50
N ALA A 32 -0.01 -8.15 4.80
CA ALA A 32 -0.59 -6.84 4.63
C ALA A 32 0.17 -6.20 3.47
N VAL A 33 -0.41 -5.18 2.87
CA VAL A 33 0.22 -4.45 1.77
C VAL A 33 0.45 -3.01 2.18
N VAL A 34 1.68 -2.52 2.01
CA VAL A 34 1.98 -1.09 2.09
C VAL A 34 2.38 -0.64 0.70
N THR A 35 1.63 0.32 0.14
CA THR A 35 1.87 0.78 -1.22
C THR A 35 1.40 2.22 -1.39
N ILE A 36 1.66 2.81 -2.55
CA ILE A 36 1.17 4.14 -2.93
C ILE A 36 -0.16 4.02 -3.68
N GLU A 37 -0.74 5.17 -4.04
CA GLU A 37 -1.88 5.22 -4.96
C GLU A 37 -1.52 4.63 -6.35
N ASN A 38 -1.77 3.34 -6.55
CA ASN A 38 -1.56 2.62 -7.82
C ASN A 38 -2.46 1.36 -7.89
N ALA A 39 -2.29 0.56 -8.95
CA ALA A 39 -3.06 -0.67 -9.15
C ALA A 39 -2.93 -1.67 -7.98
N THR A 40 -1.76 -1.79 -7.34
CA THR A 40 -1.54 -2.70 -6.21
C THR A 40 -2.46 -2.41 -5.03
N ALA A 41 -2.77 -1.12 -4.77
CA ALA A 41 -3.75 -0.75 -3.75
C ALA A 41 -5.15 -1.32 -4.06
N HIS A 42 -5.54 -1.27 -5.33
CA HIS A 42 -6.83 -1.81 -5.78
C HIS A 42 -6.88 -3.34 -5.72
N PHE A 43 -5.81 -4.04 -6.12
CA PHE A 43 -5.72 -5.49 -5.98
C PHE A 43 -5.79 -5.91 -4.50
N ALA A 44 -5.03 -5.26 -3.62
CA ALA A 44 -5.06 -5.54 -2.18
C ALA A 44 -6.48 -5.36 -1.62
N GLY A 45 -7.15 -4.27 -1.98
CA GLY A 45 -8.52 -3.99 -1.57
C GLY A 45 -9.54 -5.01 -2.10
N ALA A 46 -9.45 -5.36 -3.38
CA ALA A 46 -10.35 -6.31 -4.03
C ALA A 46 -10.20 -7.74 -3.47
N LEU A 47 -8.98 -8.12 -3.11
CA LEU A 47 -8.67 -9.40 -2.47
C LEU A 47 -8.97 -9.40 -0.96
N GLY A 48 -9.44 -8.28 -0.40
CA GLY A 48 -9.73 -8.13 1.03
C GLY A 48 -8.50 -8.15 1.92
N ARG A 49 -7.29 -7.91 1.37
CA ARG A 49 -6.06 -7.91 2.15
C ARG A 49 -5.94 -6.61 2.95
N PRO A 50 -5.58 -6.68 4.25
CA PRO A 50 -5.25 -5.49 5.02
C PRO A 50 -4.16 -4.68 4.34
N GLY A 51 -4.27 -3.36 4.33
CA GLY A 51 -3.23 -2.55 3.75
C GLY A 51 -3.27 -1.07 4.09
N LEU A 52 -2.12 -0.43 3.89
CA LEU A 52 -1.91 1.01 4.04
C LEU A 52 -1.60 1.59 2.67
N VAL A 53 -2.40 2.57 2.24
CA VAL A 53 -2.20 3.30 0.99
C VAL A 53 -1.64 4.68 1.31
N LEU A 54 -0.42 4.93 0.86
CA LEU A 54 0.30 6.18 1.03
C LEU A 54 -0.10 7.15 -0.09
N LEU A 55 -0.90 8.13 0.27
CA LEU A 55 -1.51 9.09 -0.64
C LEU A 55 -0.67 10.37 -0.72
N PRO A 56 -0.34 10.86 -1.92
CA PRO A 56 0.38 12.13 -2.09
C PRO A 56 -0.50 13.34 -1.71
N PHE A 57 0.10 14.53 -1.55
CA PHE A 57 -0.62 15.77 -1.20
C PHE A 57 -1.76 16.12 -2.17
N GLY A 58 -1.68 15.65 -3.41
CA GLY A 58 -2.71 15.79 -4.45
C GLY A 58 -3.31 14.46 -4.90
N ALA A 59 -3.52 13.52 -3.97
CA ALA A 59 -4.14 12.22 -4.26
C ALA A 59 -5.48 12.35 -4.99
N SER A 60 -5.81 11.35 -5.80
CA SER A 60 -7.01 11.41 -6.62
C SER A 60 -8.28 11.45 -5.78
N ALA A 61 -9.30 12.15 -6.30
CA ALA A 61 -10.55 12.42 -5.60
C ALA A 61 -11.32 11.16 -5.20
N TYR A 62 -11.12 10.02 -5.88
CA TYR A 62 -11.81 8.77 -5.53
C TYR A 62 -11.38 8.19 -4.17
N TRP A 63 -10.23 8.61 -3.63
CA TRP A 63 -9.84 8.29 -2.25
C TRP A 63 -10.52 9.18 -1.20
N GLY A 64 -11.32 10.16 -1.60
CA GLY A 64 -11.97 11.11 -0.71
C GLY A 64 -10.99 12.11 -0.05
N SER A 65 -11.53 13.05 0.72
CA SER A 65 -10.77 14.10 1.41
C SER A 65 -10.97 14.03 2.92
N GLY A 66 -9.90 14.25 3.69
CA GLY A 66 -9.95 14.32 5.16
C GLY A 66 -10.24 13.00 5.88
N ARG A 67 -10.11 11.85 5.20
CA ARG A 67 -10.43 10.52 5.74
C ARG A 67 -9.24 9.58 5.70
N THR A 68 -9.25 8.63 6.63
CA THR A 68 -8.24 7.56 6.78
C THR A 68 -8.78 6.18 6.42
N ASP A 69 -10.05 6.07 6.04
CA ASP A 69 -10.71 4.88 5.52
C ASP A 69 -10.87 4.95 3.98
N SER A 70 -10.90 3.80 3.31
CA SER A 70 -11.31 3.73 1.90
C SER A 70 -12.80 3.44 1.79
N PRO A 71 -13.59 4.25 1.06
CA PRO A 71 -15.01 3.98 0.83
C PRO A 71 -15.25 2.74 -0.05
N TRP A 72 -14.22 2.30 -0.80
CA TRP A 72 -14.30 1.18 -1.74
C TRP A 72 -13.78 -0.12 -1.14
N TYR A 73 -12.77 -0.03 -0.27
CA TYR A 73 -12.03 -1.19 0.22
C TYR A 73 -11.93 -1.14 1.75
N PRO A 74 -12.85 -1.79 2.48
CA PRO A 74 -12.87 -1.76 3.95
C PRO A 74 -11.58 -2.27 4.61
N SER A 75 -10.81 -3.11 3.91
CA SER A 75 -9.52 -3.64 4.36
C SER A 75 -8.37 -2.62 4.28
N LEU A 76 -8.56 -1.49 3.58
CA LEU A 76 -7.50 -0.50 3.39
C LEU A 76 -7.64 0.68 4.36
N ARG A 77 -6.50 1.25 4.75
CA ARG A 77 -6.37 2.52 5.46
C ARG A 77 -5.53 3.49 4.65
N LEU A 78 -5.88 4.77 4.71
CA LEU A 78 -5.29 5.83 3.91
C LEU A 78 -4.39 6.70 4.80
N LEU A 79 -3.14 6.86 4.38
CA LEU A 79 -2.16 7.73 5.02
C LEU A 79 -1.82 8.86 4.06
N ARG A 80 -2.13 10.10 4.43
CA ARG A 80 -2.03 11.25 3.52
C ARG A 80 -0.84 12.12 3.84
N GLN A 81 -0.09 12.45 2.80
CA GLN A 81 0.91 13.48 2.85
C GLN A 81 0.27 14.85 3.08
N ALA A 82 0.75 15.57 4.10
CA ALA A 82 0.26 16.89 4.46
C ALA A 82 0.86 18.02 3.61
N SER A 83 2.04 17.80 3.01
CA SER A 83 2.76 18.75 2.15
C SER A 83 3.48 18.00 1.04
N ALA A 84 3.40 18.48 -0.20
CA ALA A 84 4.01 17.82 -1.35
C ALA A 84 5.50 17.50 -1.12
N GLY A 85 5.88 16.23 -1.28
CA GLY A 85 7.25 15.75 -1.12
C GLY A 85 7.67 15.38 0.31
N ASP A 86 6.91 15.79 1.33
CA ASP A 86 7.17 15.41 2.72
C ASP A 86 6.59 14.02 3.04
N TRP A 87 7.35 12.97 2.71
CA TRP A 87 6.92 11.58 2.90
C TRP A 87 7.30 10.99 4.25
N LEU A 88 8.23 11.62 4.98
CA LEU A 88 8.75 11.06 6.22
C LEU A 88 7.65 10.84 7.29
N PRO A 89 6.71 11.78 7.52
CA PRO A 89 5.61 11.55 8.46
C PRO A 89 4.69 10.41 8.03
N VAL A 90 4.47 10.25 6.73
CA VAL A 90 3.61 9.20 6.16
C VAL A 90 4.26 7.83 6.31
N ALA A 91 5.56 7.73 6.02
CA ALA A 91 6.33 6.50 6.19
C ALA A 91 6.42 6.09 7.67
N ALA A 92 6.63 7.04 8.57
CA ALA A 92 6.60 6.78 10.02
C ALA A 92 5.23 6.27 10.48
N ALA A 93 4.14 6.91 10.05
CA ALA A 93 2.79 6.44 10.35
C ALA A 93 2.52 5.03 9.81
N ALA A 94 3.08 4.69 8.63
CA ALA A 94 2.95 3.36 8.05
C ALA A 94 3.71 2.30 8.87
N ALA A 95 4.95 2.61 9.27
CA ALA A 95 5.76 1.73 10.11
C ALA A 95 5.09 1.46 11.47
N ASP A 96 4.50 2.49 12.08
CA ASP A 96 3.75 2.32 13.32
C ASP A 96 2.50 1.46 13.12
N ALA A 97 1.75 1.68 12.04
CA ALA A 97 0.46 1.06 11.83
C ALA A 97 0.55 -0.40 11.36
N ILE A 98 1.56 -0.77 10.57
CA ILE A 98 1.62 -2.09 9.93
C ILE A 98 1.69 -3.23 10.96
N GLY A 99 2.32 -3.02 12.11
CA GLY A 99 2.38 -4.03 13.19
C GLY A 99 1.04 -4.27 13.91
N ARG A 100 -0.02 -3.54 13.55
CA ARG A 100 -1.37 -3.63 14.14
C ARG A 100 -2.45 -4.04 13.13
N LEU A 101 -2.07 -4.41 11.91
CA LEU A 101 -2.98 -4.88 10.87
C LEU A 101 -3.28 -6.38 10.96
#